data_AF-A0A3M1FIJ0-F1
#
_entry.id   AF-A0A3M1FIJ0-F1
#
_cell.length_a   1.000
_cell.length_b   1.000
_cell.length_c   1.000
_cell.angle_alpha   90.00
_cell.angle_beta   90.00
_cell.angle_gamma   90.00
#
_symmetry.space_group_name_H-M   'P 1'
#
loop_
_entity.id
_entity.type
_entity.pdbx_description
1 polymer ?
#
loop_
_entity_poly.entity_id
_entity_poly.type
_entity_poly.pdbx_seq_one_letter_code
_entity_poly.pdbx_strand_id
1 'polypeptide(L)'
;MIVFRKKPWRSEKHLKYIRSLPCCACGSPGPNDAHHIISVGNGRMGSTAPDSHAIPLCRVCHMRLHDKGIGISDQWRWLALTLAEIVEGNR
;
A
#
# COMPACT_ATOMS: atom_id res chain seq x y z
N MET A 1 26.69 -8.64 18.23
CA MET A 1 25.34 -8.15 18.60
C MET A 1 24.30 -8.86 17.74
N ILE A 2 23.48 -9.73 18.33
CA ILE A 2 22.32 -10.30 17.62
C ILE A 2 21.17 -9.29 17.78
N VAL A 3 20.76 -8.66 16.68
CA VAL A 3 19.61 -7.76 16.67
C VAL A 3 18.36 -8.60 16.43
N PHE A 4 17.57 -8.86 17.48
CA PHE A 4 16.25 -9.46 17.32
C PHE A 4 15.33 -8.46 16.60
N ARG A 5 15.05 -8.72 15.32
CA ARG A 5 14.23 -7.86 14.47
C ARG A 5 12.79 -8.36 14.47
N LYS A 6 11.84 -7.52 14.90
CA LYS A 6 10.40 -7.80 14.79
C LYS A 6 10.02 -7.99 13.32
N LYS A 7 9.33 -9.09 13.01
CA LYS A 7 8.80 -9.34 11.66
C LYS A 7 7.69 -8.32 11.33
N PRO A 8 7.59 -7.85 10.07
CA PRO A 8 6.47 -7.03 9.63
C PRO A 8 5.13 -7.76 9.82
N TRP A 9 4.07 -7.02 10.14
CA TRP A 9 2.72 -7.58 10.20
C TRP A 9 2.22 -7.97 8.80
N ARG A 10 1.52 -9.11 8.72
CA ARG A 10 0.98 -9.69 7.48
C ARG A 10 -0.49 -10.11 7.66
N SER A 11 -1.33 -9.88 6.67
CA SER A 11 -2.75 -10.25 6.70
C SER A 11 -3.36 -10.31 5.28
N GLU A 12 -3.62 -11.53 4.81
CA GLU A 12 -4.25 -11.72 3.50
C GLU A 12 -5.69 -11.17 3.45
N LYS A 13 -6.42 -11.22 4.58
CA LYS A 13 -7.77 -10.63 4.68
C LYS A 13 -7.72 -9.12 4.40
N HIS A 14 -6.72 -8.44 4.94
CA HIS A 14 -6.51 -7.01 4.73
C HIS A 14 -6.13 -6.70 3.28
N LEU A 15 -5.18 -7.46 2.72
CA LEU A 15 -4.79 -7.28 1.31
C LEU A 15 -5.96 -7.56 0.36
N LYS A 16 -6.81 -8.56 0.64
CA LYS A 16 -8.01 -8.83 -0.15
C LYS A 16 -8.98 -7.65 -0.14
N TYR A 17 -9.18 -7.01 1.02
CA TYR A 17 -10.01 -5.80 1.10
C TYR A 17 -9.39 -4.65 0.29
N ILE A 18 -8.09 -4.38 0.45
CA ILE A 18 -7.39 -3.36 -0.34
C ILE A 18 -7.57 -3.60 -1.83
N ARG A 19 -7.41 -4.84 -2.31
CA ARG A 19 -7.59 -5.18 -3.74
C ARG A 19 -9.01 -4.91 -4.25
N SER A 20 -10.02 -4.87 -3.39
CA SER A 20 -11.40 -4.50 -3.78
C SER A 20 -11.66 -3.00 -3.88
N LEU A 21 -10.81 -2.17 -3.26
CA LEU A 21 -10.99 -0.72 -3.27
C LEU A 21 -10.65 -0.12 -4.65
N PRO A 22 -11.24 1.03 -5.03
CA PRO A 22 -10.84 1.77 -6.21
C PRO A 22 -9.37 2.22 -6.15
N CYS A 23 -8.75 2.39 -7.31
CA CYS A 23 -7.36 2.85 -7.40
C CYS A 23 -7.23 4.25 -6.78
N CYS A 24 -6.35 4.41 -5.79
CA CYS A 24 -6.17 5.70 -5.10
C CYS A 24 -5.56 6.80 -5.99
N ALA A 25 -4.95 6.42 -7.12
CA ALA A 25 -4.33 7.36 -8.07
C ALA A 25 -5.30 7.86 -9.15
N CYS A 26 -6.17 6.99 -9.68
CA CYS A 26 -7.02 7.30 -10.84
C CYS A 26 -8.51 6.96 -10.65
N GLY A 27 -8.90 6.34 -9.53
CA GLY A 27 -10.29 6.01 -9.22
C GLY A 27 -10.85 4.80 -9.96
N SER A 28 -10.05 4.07 -10.76
CA SER A 28 -10.55 2.88 -11.47
C SER A 28 -11.10 1.83 -10.48
N PRO A 29 -12.27 1.22 -10.75
CA PRO A 29 -12.85 0.24 -9.86
C PRO A 29 -11.94 -0.98 -9.71
N GLY A 30 -12.10 -1.72 -8.61
CA GLY A 30 -11.40 -2.99 -8.41
C GLY A 30 -11.83 -4.08 -9.40
N PRO A 31 -11.09 -5.20 -9.48
CA PRO A 31 -9.97 -5.55 -8.61
C PRO A 31 -8.66 -4.84 -8.99
N ASN A 32 -7.99 -4.28 -7.98
CA ASN A 32 -6.71 -3.59 -8.09
C ASN A 32 -5.59 -4.41 -7.40
N ASP A 33 -4.34 -4.04 -7.63
CA ASP A 33 -3.20 -4.60 -6.92
C ASP A 33 -3.07 -3.95 -5.53
N ALA A 34 -2.69 -4.73 -4.51
CA ALA A 34 -2.28 -4.20 -3.22
C ALA A 34 -0.79 -3.85 -3.28
N HIS A 35 -0.49 -2.57 -3.45
CA HIS A 35 0.86 -2.06 -3.59
C HIS A 35 1.39 -1.58 -2.24
N HIS A 36 2.51 -2.14 -1.76
CA HIS A 36 3.19 -1.64 -0.58
C HIS A 36 3.99 -0.37 -0.92
N ILE A 37 3.75 0.72 -0.21
CA ILE A 37 4.48 1.97 -0.43
C ILE A 37 6.00 1.76 -0.32
N ILE A 38 6.74 2.45 -1.18
CA ILE A 38 8.18 2.24 -1.39
C ILE A 38 8.94 3.46 -0.92
N SER A 39 10.02 3.26 -0.15
CA SER A 39 10.88 4.33 0.39
C SER A 39 10.18 5.24 1.41
N VAL A 40 8.97 4.88 1.82
CA VAL A 40 8.13 5.63 2.76
C VAL A 40 7.77 4.69 3.93
N GLY A 41 8.22 5.02 5.15
CA GLY A 41 7.94 4.21 6.36
C GLY A 41 8.96 3.09 6.64
N ASN A 42 8.49 2.00 7.26
CA ASN A 42 9.32 0.88 7.77
C ASN A 42 9.84 -0.09 6.68
N GLY A 43 9.73 0.26 5.40
CA GLY A 43 10.29 -0.52 4.31
C GLY A 43 11.81 -0.51 4.39
N ARG A 44 12.44 -1.69 4.56
CA ARG A 44 13.90 -1.82 4.56
C ARG A 44 14.36 -2.28 3.18
N MET A 45 15.56 -1.87 2.77
CA MET A 45 16.20 -2.40 1.57
C MET A 45 16.21 -3.95 1.62
N GLY A 46 15.65 -4.59 0.59
CA GLY A 46 15.48 -6.05 0.53
C GLY A 46 14.27 -6.61 1.29
N SER A 47 13.32 -5.80 1.74
CA SER A 47 12.10 -6.27 2.39
C SER A 47 10.86 -5.46 2.02
N THR A 48 9.74 -6.14 1.81
CA THR A 48 8.43 -5.52 1.59
C THR A 48 7.93 -4.87 2.88
N ALA A 49 7.40 -3.65 2.80
CA ALA A 49 6.76 -2.96 3.93
C ALA A 49 5.63 -3.82 4.54
N PRO A 50 5.22 -3.59 5.81
CA PRO A 50 4.10 -4.31 6.41
C PRO A 50 2.82 -4.18 5.58
N ASP A 51 1.92 -5.16 5.67
CA ASP A 51 0.68 -5.13 4.88
C ASP A 51 -0.23 -3.94 5.22
N SER A 52 -0.09 -3.36 6.41
CA SER A 52 -0.79 -2.13 6.80
C SER A 52 -0.35 -0.87 6.04
N HIS A 53 0.70 -0.98 5.23
CA HIS A 53 1.22 0.09 4.37
C HIS A 53 0.94 -0.21 2.88
N ALA A 54 -0.03 -1.07 2.60
CA ALA A 54 -0.50 -1.32 1.24
C ALA A 54 -1.58 -0.30 0.83
N ILE A 55 -1.59 0.05 -0.45
CA ILE A 55 -2.56 0.94 -1.10
C ILE A 55 -3.12 0.27 -2.35
N PRO A 56 -4.37 0.58 -2.77
CA PRO A 56 -4.96 0.04 -3.99
C PRO A 56 -4.44 0.80 -5.21
N LEU A 57 -3.78 0.09 -6.12
CA LEU A 57 -3.37 0.64 -7.42
C LEU A 57 -3.79 -0.27 -8.57
N CYS A 58 -4.36 0.31 -9.61
CA CYS A 58 -4.57 -0.43 -10.85
C CYS A 58 -3.22 -0.75 -11.50
N ARG A 59 -3.17 -1.80 -12.33
CA ARG A 59 -1.93 -2.27 -12.94
C ARG A 59 -1.15 -1.16 -13.66
N VAL A 60 -1.85 -0.26 -14.35
CA VAL A 60 -1.23 0.86 -15.08
C VAL A 60 -0.56 1.85 -14.12
N CYS A 61 -1.28 2.29 -13.07
CA CYS A 61 -0.74 3.21 -12.07
C CYS A 61 0.38 2.56 -11.25
N HIS A 62 0.25 1.27 -10.95
CA HIS A 62 1.25 0.47 -10.25
C HIS A 62 2.58 0.43 -11.03
N MET A 63 2.53 0.10 -12.32
CA MET A 63 3.74 0.10 -13.16
C MET A 63 4.32 1.50 -13.31
N ARG A 64 3.48 2.52 -13.54
CA ARG A 64 3.94 3.92 -13.63
C ARG A 64 4.68 4.37 -12.38
N LEU A 65 4.23 3.94 -11.19
CA LEU A 65 4.90 4.22 -9.93
C LEU A 65 6.29 3.58 -9.88
N HIS A 66 6.41 2.31 -10.29
CA HIS A 66 7.71 1.63 -10.36
C HIS A 66 8.66 2.27 -11.39
N ASP A 67 8.14 2.70 -12.55
CA ASP A 67 8.95 3.22 -13.65
C ASP A 67 9.43 4.67 -13.39
N LYS A 68 8.52 5.54 -12.95
CA LYS A 68 8.79 6.99 -12.83
C LYS A 68 9.04 7.44 -11.41
N GLY A 69 8.77 6.58 -10.43
CA GLY A 69 8.59 6.98 -9.05
C GLY A 69 7.33 7.84 -8.87
N ILE A 70 6.92 7.99 -7.62
CA ILE A 70 6.00 9.05 -7.22
C ILE A 70 6.55 9.73 -5.97
N GLY A 71 6.20 11.01 -5.79
CA GLY A 71 6.61 11.77 -4.62
C GLY A 71 6.22 11.06 -3.31
N ILE A 72 7.11 11.11 -2.33
CA ILE A 72 6.89 10.57 -0.98
C ILE A 72 5.58 11.08 -0.34
N SER A 73 5.22 12.33 -0.61
CA SER A 73 4.00 12.96 -0.12
C SER A 73 2.73 12.34 -0.70
N ASP A 74 2.74 11.97 -1.98
CA ASP A 74 1.58 11.33 -2.62
C ASP A 74 1.35 9.94 -2.06
N GLN A 75 2.42 9.18 -1.79
CA GLN A 75 2.31 7.86 -1.17
C GLN A 75 1.69 7.94 0.23
N TRP A 76 2.12 8.88 1.07
CA TRP A 76 1.52 9.10 2.39
C TRP A 76 0.06 9.54 2.29
N ARG A 77 -0.27 10.44 1.35
CA ARG A 77 -1.65 10.88 1.12
C ARG A 77 -2.54 9.71 0.75
N TRP A 78 -2.09 8.88 -0.20
CA TRP A 78 -2.84 7.70 -0.63
C TRP A 78 -2.99 6.65 0.46
N LEU A 79 -1.94 6.44 1.27
CA LEU A 79 -2.05 5.58 2.43
C LEU A 79 -3.09 6.11 3.42
N ALA A 80 -3.04 7.40 3.75
CA ALA A 80 -3.99 8.00 4.69
C ALA A 80 -5.44 7.88 4.20
N LEU A 81 -5.69 8.11 2.91
CA LEU A 81 -7.01 7.93 2.30
C LEU A 81 -7.46 6.46 2.33
N THR A 82 -6.55 5.53 2.04
CA THR A 82 -6.84 4.09 2.11
C THR A 82 -7.18 3.66 3.54
N LEU A 83 -6.42 4.15 4.53
CA LEU A 83 -6.68 3.87 5.94
C LEU A 83 -7.99 4.48 6.41
N ALA A 84 -8.32 5.70 5.98
CA ALA A 84 -9.62 6.31 6.25
C ALA A 84 -10.75 5.46 5.66
N GLU A 85 -10.62 5.01 4.41
CA GLU A 85 -11.59 4.10 3.78
C GLU A 85 -11.73 2.77 4.55
N ILE A 86 -10.64 2.23 5.09
CA ILE A 86 -10.69 1.02 5.92
C ILE A 86 -11.44 1.26 7.23
N VAL A 87 -11.27 2.43 7.85
CA VAL A 87 -11.89 2.76 9.15
C VAL A 87 -13.37 3.15 8.99
N GLU A 88 -13.67 3.95 7.96
CA GLU A 88 -14.99 4.56 7.75
C GLU A 88 -15.89 3.74 6.82
N GLY A 89 -15.31 3.08 5.80
CA GLY A 89 -16.02 2.40 4.73
C GLY A 89 -16.32 0.92 4.97
N ASN A 90 -15.97 0.37 6.15
CA ASN A 90 -16.22 -1.04 6.47
C ASN A 90 -16.62 -1.28 7.94
N ARG A 91 -17.77 -0.70 8.30
CA ARG A 91 -18.85 -1.45 8.96
C ARG A 91 -19.85 -1.91 7.91
#